data_AF-A0A672U021-F1
#
_entry.id   AF-A0A672U021-F1
#
_cell.length_a   1.000
_cell.length_b   1.000
_cell.length_c   1.000
_cell.angle_alpha   90.00
_cell.angle_beta   90.00
_cell.angle_gamma   90.00
#
_symmetry.space_group_name_H-M   'P 1'
#
loop_
_entity.id
_entity.type
_entity.pdbx_description
1 polymer ?
#
loop_
_entity_poly.entity_id
_entity_poly.type
_entity_poly.pdbx_seq_one_letter_code
_entity_poly.pdbx_strand_id
1 'polypeptide(L)'
;MLRGGGRGAAAVLRRAAAGGRAASGGHGQQPDPEQGHGQGSARPQPLEPSLLSFLVCPLSKRPLRYEEATNELINEELGIAYPIIDGIPNMIPEAARMIRKKPPAEDSKQA
;
A
#
# COMPACT_ATOMS: atom_id res chain seq x y z
N MET A 1 -50.64 -31.45 0.36
CA MET A 1 -51.42 -31.65 -0.88
C MET A 1 -50.47 -31.76 -2.06
N LEU A 2 -50.79 -32.68 -2.95
CA LEU A 2 -49.98 -33.28 -4.00
C LEU A 2 -49.96 -32.41 -5.26
N ARG A 3 -48.80 -32.28 -5.92
CA ARG A 3 -48.60 -32.00 -7.36
C ARG A 3 -47.09 -32.03 -7.60
N GLY A 4 -46.46 -32.97 -8.31
CA GLY A 4 -46.93 -33.87 -9.37
C GLY A 4 -46.37 -33.41 -10.71
N GLY A 5 -45.52 -34.24 -11.35
CA GLY A 5 -45.37 -34.27 -12.81
C GLY A 5 -43.99 -33.91 -13.37
N GLY A 6 -43.14 -34.91 -13.59
CA GLY A 6 -42.01 -34.83 -14.51
C GLY A 6 -42.39 -35.23 -15.94
N ARG A 7 -41.74 -34.65 -16.96
CA ARG A 7 -41.61 -35.08 -18.38
C ARG A 7 -40.48 -34.21 -18.96
N GLY A 8 -39.53 -34.61 -19.78
CA GLY A 8 -39.19 -35.84 -20.48
C GLY A 8 -37.95 -35.54 -21.33
N ALA A 9 -37.16 -36.56 -21.64
CA ALA A 9 -35.99 -36.45 -22.51
C ALA A 9 -36.40 -36.15 -23.96
N ALA A 10 -35.59 -35.37 -24.67
CA ALA A 10 -35.50 -35.40 -26.13
C ALA A 10 -34.10 -34.99 -26.58
N ALA A 11 -33.24 -35.98 -26.84
CA ALA A 11 -32.05 -35.81 -27.63
C ALA A 11 -32.46 -35.80 -29.11
N VAL A 12 -32.04 -34.79 -29.88
CA VAL A 12 -31.91 -34.91 -31.34
C VAL A 12 -30.59 -34.30 -31.77
N LEU A 13 -29.69 -35.21 -32.14
CA LEU A 13 -28.44 -35.01 -32.83
C LEU A 13 -28.70 -34.56 -34.27
N ARG A 14 -27.88 -33.62 -34.81
CA ARG A 14 -27.43 -33.47 -36.22
C ARG A 14 -26.94 -32.03 -36.43
N ARG A 15 -25.86 -31.72 -37.14
CA ARG A 15 -24.96 -32.46 -38.04
C ARG A 15 -23.72 -31.56 -38.26
N ALA A 16 -22.54 -32.16 -38.36
CA ALA A 16 -21.31 -31.49 -38.76
C ALA A 16 -21.27 -31.20 -40.27
N ALA A 17 -20.64 -30.09 -40.69
CA ALA A 17 -19.35 -30.12 -41.39
C ALA A 17 -19.03 -28.82 -42.17
N ALA A 18 -17.72 -28.58 -42.27
CA ALA A 18 -16.99 -27.85 -43.31
C ALA A 18 -16.84 -26.32 -43.18
N GLY A 19 -15.57 -25.90 -43.05
CA GLY A 19 -15.16 -24.52 -43.29
C GLY A 19 -13.82 -24.16 -42.66
N GLY A 20 -12.75 -24.86 -43.04
CA GLY A 20 -11.39 -24.47 -42.64
C GLY A 20 -10.97 -23.15 -43.27
N ARG A 21 -10.29 -22.29 -42.50
CA ARG A 21 -9.34 -21.30 -43.03
C ARG A 21 -8.10 -21.27 -42.15
N ALA A 22 -7.01 -21.68 -42.78
CA ALA A 22 -5.64 -21.19 -42.69
C ALA A 22 -5.04 -20.90 -41.30
N ALA A 23 -4.01 -21.69 -40.98
CA ALA A 23 -2.96 -21.31 -40.07
C ALA A 23 -2.16 -20.10 -40.61
N SER A 24 -1.84 -19.16 -39.73
CA SER A 24 -0.60 -18.40 -39.78
C SER A 24 -0.25 -17.99 -38.36
N GLY A 25 0.95 -18.37 -37.92
CA GLY A 25 1.43 -18.23 -36.56
C GLY A 25 1.28 -16.82 -36.00
N GLY A 26 0.67 -16.74 -34.82
CA GLY A 26 0.89 -15.66 -33.88
C GLY A 26 1.86 -16.20 -32.84
N HIS A 27 3.04 -15.57 -32.76
CA HIS A 27 4.05 -15.83 -31.75
C HIS A 27 3.43 -16.05 -30.37
N GLY A 28 3.93 -17.07 -29.66
CA GLY A 28 3.74 -17.18 -28.23
C GLY A 28 4.31 -15.94 -27.58
N GLN A 29 3.47 -14.93 -27.39
CA GLN A 29 3.72 -13.91 -26.40
C GLN A 29 3.32 -14.55 -25.08
N GLN A 30 4.25 -15.29 -24.49
CA GLN A 30 4.30 -15.32 -23.04
C GLN A 30 4.56 -13.86 -22.64
N PRO A 31 3.59 -13.12 -22.05
CA PRO A 31 4.01 -12.00 -21.22
C PRO A 31 4.84 -12.63 -20.10
N ASP A 32 6.06 -12.12 -19.97
CA ASP A 32 7.01 -12.43 -18.92
C ASP A 32 6.31 -12.52 -17.54
N PRO A 33 6.83 -13.32 -16.60
CA PRO A 33 6.43 -13.18 -15.21
C PRO A 33 6.93 -11.81 -14.74
N GLU A 34 6.17 -10.75 -15.03
CA GLU A 34 6.31 -9.48 -14.36
C GLU A 34 6.02 -9.79 -12.89
N GLN A 35 7.10 -9.93 -12.13
CA GLN A 35 7.08 -10.17 -10.71
C GLN A 35 6.51 -8.92 -10.03
N GLY A 36 5.20 -8.81 -10.06
CA GLY A 36 4.43 -7.85 -9.30
C GLY A 36 4.56 -8.18 -7.82
N HIS A 37 5.66 -7.73 -7.20
CA HIS A 37 5.76 -7.61 -5.75
C HIS A 37 4.87 -6.44 -5.31
N GLY A 38 3.55 -6.64 -5.40
CA GLY A 38 2.52 -5.65 -5.11
C GLY A 38 1.71 -5.96 -3.86
N GLN A 39 2.32 -6.59 -2.86
CA GLN A 39 1.67 -6.87 -1.58
C GLN A 39 2.42 -6.17 -0.44
N GLY A 40 2.42 -4.84 -0.47
CA GLY A 40 2.68 -4.04 0.71
C GLY A 40 1.34 -3.78 1.40
N SER A 41 1.05 -4.51 2.48
CA SER A 41 -0.11 -4.24 3.32
C SER A 41 -0.13 -2.76 3.71
N ALA A 42 -1.21 -2.05 3.39
CA ALA A 42 -1.46 -0.62 3.64
C ALA A 42 -1.66 -0.31 5.14
N ARG A 43 -0.80 -0.86 5.99
CA ARG A 43 -0.69 -0.50 7.39
C ARG A 43 0.47 0.48 7.51
N PRO A 44 0.29 1.62 8.19
CA PRO A 44 1.40 2.52 8.47
C PRO A 44 2.45 1.71 9.23
N GLN A 45 3.59 1.47 8.58
CA GLN A 45 4.69 0.75 9.19
C GLN A 45 5.49 1.76 10.01
N PRO A 46 5.72 1.48 11.31
CA PRO A 46 6.60 2.30 12.12
C PRO A 46 8.00 2.34 11.50
N LEU A 47 8.68 3.49 11.58
CA LEU A 47 10.06 3.59 11.16
C LEU A 47 10.98 2.88 12.16
N GLU A 48 11.90 2.08 11.64
CA GLU A 48 12.88 1.36 12.46
C GLU A 48 13.78 2.33 13.24
N PRO A 49 14.00 2.13 14.56
CA PRO A 49 14.79 3.04 15.40
C PRO A 49 16.21 3.29 14.91
N SER A 50 16.84 2.27 14.31
CA SER A 50 18.18 2.40 13.72
C SER A 50 18.21 3.39 12.55
N LEU A 51 17.15 3.47 11.75
CA LEU A 51 17.05 4.42 10.64
C LEU A 51 16.87 5.85 11.14
N LEU A 52 16.06 6.04 12.19
CA LEU A 52 15.80 7.36 12.78
C LEU A 52 17.09 8.07 13.20
N SER A 53 18.09 7.31 13.67
CA SER A 53 19.41 7.82 14.06
C SER A 53 20.18 8.50 12.91
N PHE A 54 19.87 8.18 11.66
CA PHE A 54 20.51 8.76 10.47
C PHE A 54 19.68 9.86 9.81
N LEU A 55 18.41 10.03 10.20
CA LEU A 55 17.52 11.02 9.58
C LEU A 55 17.78 12.42 10.14
N VAL A 56 17.97 13.37 9.24
CA VAL A 56 18.17 14.79 9.56
C VAL A 56 17.16 15.65 8.82
N CYS A 57 16.78 16.77 9.44
CA CYS A 57 15.90 17.77 8.83
C CYS A 57 16.53 18.35 7.55
N PRO A 58 15.80 18.43 6.43
CA PRO A 58 16.33 18.99 5.18
C PRO A 58 16.66 20.49 5.31
N LEU A 59 15.99 21.22 6.21
CA LEU A 59 16.18 22.65 6.44
C LEU A 59 17.28 22.95 7.44
N SER A 60 17.22 22.38 8.65
CA SER A 60 18.17 22.71 9.73
C SER A 60 19.36 21.77 9.84
N LYS A 61 19.34 20.62 9.15
CA LYS A 61 20.36 19.55 9.26
C LYS A 61 20.51 18.98 10.67
N ARG A 62 19.47 19.12 11.50
CA ARG A 62 19.41 18.60 12.87
C ARG A 62 18.66 17.27 12.93
N PRO A 63 18.91 16.45 13.96
CA PRO A 63 18.15 15.20 14.17
C PRO A 63 16.64 15.45 14.25
N LEU A 64 15.86 14.48 13.80
CA LEU A 64 14.40 14.49 13.90
C LEU A 64 13.94 13.50 14.98
N ARG A 65 12.90 13.87 15.73
CA ARG A 65 12.22 12.96 16.66
C ARG A 65 11.04 12.31 15.97
N TYR A 66 10.95 10.99 16.02
CA TYR A 66 9.77 10.29 15.52
C TYR A 66 8.63 10.32 16.55
N GLU A 67 7.42 10.53 16.08
CA GLU A 67 6.19 10.48 16.86
C GLU A 67 5.29 9.36 16.33
N GLU A 68 5.22 8.26 17.06
CA GLU A 68 4.43 7.08 16.66
C GLU A 68 2.93 7.35 16.64
N ALA A 69 2.44 8.23 17.53
CA ALA A 69 1.01 8.52 17.64
C ALA A 69 0.45 9.22 16.41
N THR A 70 1.26 10.07 15.75
CA THR A 70 0.86 10.81 14.54
C THR A 70 1.55 10.31 13.28
N ASN A 71 2.51 9.40 13.40
CA ASN A 71 3.36 8.92 12.32
C ASN A 71 4.09 10.07 11.60
N GLU A 72 4.78 10.91 12.37
CA GLU A 72 5.44 12.12 11.89
C GLU A 72 6.90 12.21 12.39
N LEU A 73 7.74 12.91 11.62
CA LEU A 73 9.09 13.30 12.01
C LEU A 73 9.11 14.76 12.45
N ILE A 74 9.34 14.98 13.73
CA ILE A 74 9.28 16.28 14.39
C ILE A 74 10.65 16.94 14.45
N ASN A 75 10.70 18.20 14.03
CA ASN A 75 11.79 19.12 14.32
C ASN A 75 11.35 20.11 15.40
N GLU A 76 11.92 19.98 16.60
CA GLU A 76 11.53 20.81 17.74
C GLU A 76 12.08 22.24 17.68
N GLU A 77 13.20 22.45 16.99
CA GLU A 77 13.84 23.76 16.85
C GLU A 77 13.02 24.69 15.94
N LEU A 78 12.55 24.15 14.81
CA LEU A 78 11.73 24.87 13.83
C LEU A 78 10.23 24.79 14.14
N GLY A 79 9.81 23.88 15.01
CA GLY A 79 8.39 23.68 15.32
C GLY A 79 7.59 23.16 14.12
N ILE A 80 8.19 22.25 13.35
CA ILE A 80 7.55 21.63 12.17
C ILE A 80 7.58 20.11 12.27
N ALA A 81 6.66 19.45 11.55
CA ALA A 81 6.57 18.01 11.44
C ALA A 81 6.43 17.59 9.97
N TYR A 82 7.17 16.56 9.58
CA TYR A 82 7.07 15.92 8.27
C TYR A 82 6.23 14.64 8.37
N PRO A 83 5.15 14.49 7.59
CA PRO A 83 4.32 13.29 7.64
C PRO A 83 5.00 12.09 6.99
N ILE A 84 4.74 10.89 7.51
CA ILE A 84 5.14 9.63 6.88
C ILE A 84 3.91 9.02 6.20
N ILE A 85 4.00 8.84 4.88
CA ILE A 85 2.91 8.35 4.04
C ILE A 85 3.37 7.03 3.42
N ASP A 86 2.61 5.96 3.63
CA ASP A 86 2.95 4.61 3.15
C ASP A 86 4.35 4.13 3.56
N GLY A 87 4.80 4.55 4.75
CA GLY A 87 6.15 4.24 5.28
C GLY A 87 7.27 5.10 4.67
N ILE A 88 6.95 6.07 3.82
CA ILE A 88 7.91 6.97 3.17
C ILE A 88 7.83 8.36 3.82
N PRO A 89 8.93 8.87 4.42
CA PRO A 89 8.97 10.22 4.95
C PRO A 89 8.82 11.29 3.85
N ASN A 90 7.79 12.13 3.93
CA ASN A 90 7.63 13.27 3.04
C ASN A 90 8.38 14.49 3.60
N MET A 91 9.69 14.56 3.33
CA MET A 91 10.58 15.63 3.80
C MET A 91 10.65 16.83 2.84
N ILE A 92 9.53 17.19 2.22
CA ILE A 92 9.42 18.38 1.36
C ILE A 92 9.07 19.60 2.25
N PRO A 93 9.76 20.75 2.14
CA PRO A 93 9.48 21.93 2.97
C PRO A 93 8.02 22.37 2.95
N GLU A 94 7.35 22.29 1.79
CA GLU A 94 5.94 22.65 1.60
C GLU A 94 4.98 21.63 2.24
N ALA A 95 5.41 20.39 2.41
CA ALA A 95 4.62 19.35 3.10
C ALA A 95 4.75 19.43 4.63
N ALA A 96 5.75 20.18 5.14
CA ALA A 96 5.97 20.33 6.56
C ALA A 96 4.79 21.05 7.22
N ARG A 97 4.25 20.45 8.28
CA ARG A 97 3.16 21.04 9.06
C ARG A 97 3.73 21.75 10.28
N MET A 98 3.22 22.95 10.57
CA MET A 98 3.54 23.61 11.84
C MET A 98 2.94 22.84 13.00
N ILE A 99 3.74 22.59 14.03
CA ILE A 99 3.28 21.98 15.27
C ILE A 99 3.37 23.00 16.39
N ARG A 100 2.33 23.03 17.24
CA ARG A 100 2.44 23.73 18.52
C ARG A 100 3.36 22.90 19.39
N LYS A 101 4.37 23.53 20.00
CA LYS A 101 5.27 22.86 20.94
C LYS A 101 4.41 22.27 22.08
N LYS A 102 4.28 20.94 22.12
CA LYS A 102 3.68 20.27 23.27
C LYS A 102 4.65 20.50 24.44
N PRO A 103 4.18 20.92 25.63
CA PRO A 103 5.02 20.88 26.82
C PRO A 103 5.53 19.44 26.99
N PRO A 104 6.79 19.23 27.40
CA PRO A 104 7.33 17.90 27.60
C PRO A 104 6.35 17.10 28.48
N ALA A 105 5.95 15.93 28.01
CA ALA A 105 5.03 15.08 28.76
C ALA A 105 5.78 14.61 30.00
N GLU A 106 5.37 15.11 31.17
CA GLU A 106 5.86 14.68 32.48
C GLU A 106 5.86 13.15 32.54
N ASP A 107 7.05 12.59 32.76
CA ASP A 107 7.28 11.16 32.92
C ASP A 107 6.32 10.60 33.96
N SER A 108 5.35 9.80 33.51
CA SER A 108 4.56 8.94 34.37
C SER A 108 5.47 7.83 34.91
N LYS A 109 6.30 8.17 35.89
CA LYS A 109 6.86 7.19 36.82
C LYS A 109 5.74 6.78 37.78
N GLN A 110 4.91 5.86 37.30
CA GLN A 110 3.95 5.13 38.11
C GLN A 110 4.72 4.23 39.09
N ALA A 111 4.62 4.57 40.38
CA ALA A 111 5.02 3.80 41.58
C ALA A 111 6.52 3.68 41.91
#